data_AF-A0A7V3YMS2-F1
#
_entry.id   AF-A0A7V3YMS2-F1
#
_cell.length_a   1.000
_cell.length_b   1.000
_cell.length_c   1.000
_cell.angle_alpha   90.00
_cell.angle_beta   90.00
_cell.angle_gamma   90.00
#
_symmetry.space_group_name_H-M   'P 1'
#
loop_
_entity.id
_entity.type
_entity.pdbx_description
1 polymer ?
#
loop_
_entity_poly.entity_id
_entity_poly.type
_entity_poly.pdbx_seq_one_letter_code
_entity_poly.pdbx_strand_id
1 'polypeptide(L)'
;MPVPNKIMLITYADSMGRNLKELKYLLEKHFSGAIGGLHILPFFPSSADRGFAPITYEKVDEAFGTWDDIQALRKDFYLMFDFMINHISRQSIFFQDFLARKDESPYAKMFIRYRDIWPCGEPTKQELDMIYKRKPRPPYVTVEFADGTTEKIWCTFSDEQIDLNVTSEVTRTFIKNTLEYLAEKGASLIRLDAVAYTVKKRGTNCFFVEPEIWELLEFCREVLAPYGVEILPEVHEHYSFQLKLAERGYWVYDFALPMLVLHTLYSGSTTRLVHWLRICPRKQFTTLDTHDGIGVVDVKDLLTDEEIERTKEYLYSRGANVKRIYSTTAYNNLDIYQINCTYYSALGNNDDAYLLARAIQFFTPGIPQVYYVGLLAGENDIELVEKTKQGRDINRHYYTVEEVEENLHRPV
;
A
#
# COMPACT_ATOMS: atom_id res chain seq x y z
N MET A 1 20.86 8.26 1.84
CA MET A 1 21.36 7.99 3.21
C MET A 1 20.80 6.64 3.66
N PRO A 2 21.52 5.84 4.47
CA PRO A 2 20.96 4.60 4.99
C PRO A 2 19.69 4.90 5.78
N VAL A 3 18.67 4.05 5.65
CA VAL A 3 17.41 4.20 6.39
C VAL A 3 17.69 4.11 7.90
N PRO A 4 17.38 5.14 8.70
CA PRO A 4 17.66 5.13 10.14
C PRO A 4 16.82 4.07 10.87
N ASN A 5 17.40 3.43 11.89
CA ASN A 5 16.66 2.57 12.81
C ASN A 5 15.86 3.42 13.81
N LYS A 6 14.77 4.01 13.35
CA LYS A 6 13.84 4.85 14.10
C LYS A 6 12.40 4.48 13.74
N ILE A 7 11.45 4.75 14.62
CA ILE A 7 10.03 4.57 14.31
C ILE A 7 9.66 5.47 13.13
N MET A 8 8.91 4.90 12.19
CA MET A 8 8.30 5.62 11.08
C MET A 8 6.80 5.70 11.29
N LEU A 9 6.22 6.89 11.15
CA LEU A 9 4.78 7.06 11.11
C LEU A 9 4.26 6.85 9.68
N ILE A 10 3.17 6.10 9.52
CA ILE A 10 2.37 6.06 8.29
C ILE A 10 1.13 6.92 8.48
N THR A 11 0.93 7.93 7.64
CA THR A 11 -0.24 8.81 7.73
C THR A 11 -0.64 9.37 6.36
N TYR A 12 -1.91 9.73 6.22
CA TYR A 12 -2.35 10.61 5.12
C TYR A 12 -1.99 12.06 5.43
N ALA A 13 -1.85 12.87 4.38
CA ALA A 13 -1.58 14.30 4.53
C ALA A 13 -2.70 15.07 5.26
N ASP A 14 -3.89 14.50 5.35
CA ASP A 14 -5.12 15.10 5.89
C ASP A 14 -5.80 14.27 6.99
N SER A 15 -5.09 13.29 7.58
CA SER A 15 -5.65 12.40 8.62
C SER A 15 -5.21 12.73 10.05
N MET A 16 -4.18 13.55 10.22
CA MET A 16 -3.77 14.11 11.51
C MET A 16 -3.70 15.62 11.34
N GLY A 17 -4.84 16.28 11.57
CA GLY A 17 -5.10 17.60 11.01
C GLY A 17 -5.51 17.52 9.54
N ARG A 18 -5.77 18.67 8.92
CA ARG A 18 -6.42 18.76 7.59
C ARG A 18 -5.46 18.85 6.41
N ASN A 19 -4.17 19.04 6.65
CA ASN A 19 -3.16 19.24 5.62
C ASN A 19 -1.74 19.08 6.20
N LEU A 20 -0.72 19.17 5.32
CA LEU A 20 0.68 18.97 5.68
C LEU A 20 1.20 19.97 6.75
N LYS A 21 0.63 21.18 6.84
CA LYS A 21 1.04 22.18 7.84
C LYS A 21 0.52 21.81 9.23
N GLU A 22 -0.74 21.40 9.33
CA GLU A 22 -1.33 20.92 10.58
C GLU A 22 -0.67 19.61 11.04
N LEU A 23 -0.38 18.70 10.09
CA LEU A 23 0.41 17.50 10.36
C LEU A 23 1.78 17.86 10.94
N LYS A 24 2.53 18.78 10.29
CA LYS A 24 3.83 19.23 10.80
C LYS A 24 3.72 19.80 12.21
N TYR A 25 2.73 20.67 12.46
CA TYR A 25 2.49 21.26 13.78
C TYR A 25 2.29 20.18 14.85
N LEU A 26 1.45 19.18 14.59
CA LEU A 26 1.20 18.08 15.52
C LEU A 26 2.48 17.26 15.78
N LEU A 27 3.22 16.92 14.72
CA LEU A 27 4.46 16.15 14.83
C LEU A 27 5.54 16.88 15.64
N GLU A 28 5.74 18.18 15.40
CA GLU A 28 6.72 18.99 16.14
C GLU A 28 6.33 19.17 17.60
N LYS A 29 5.04 19.42 17.86
CA LYS A 29 4.56 19.74 19.21
C LYS A 29 4.51 18.50 20.12
N HIS A 30 4.05 17.37 19.60
CA HIS A 30 3.66 16.23 20.43
C HIS A 30 4.49 14.96 20.20
N PHE A 31 5.09 14.79 19.02
CA PHE A 31 5.77 13.54 18.64
C PHE A 31 7.27 13.69 18.40
N SER A 32 7.84 14.83 18.77
CA SER A 32 9.28 15.11 18.66
C SER A 32 10.10 14.09 19.46
N GLY A 33 11.05 13.44 18.79
CA GLY A 33 11.92 12.41 19.38
C GLY A 33 11.34 10.99 19.40
N ALA A 34 10.02 10.82 19.26
CA ALA A 34 9.38 9.50 19.15
C ALA A 34 9.42 8.98 17.71
N ILE A 35 9.11 9.86 16.74
CA ILE A 35 9.07 9.54 15.31
C ILE A 35 10.35 10.06 14.65
N GLY A 36 11.04 9.21 13.88
CA GLY A 36 12.19 9.61 13.08
C GLY A 36 11.92 9.68 11.58
N GLY A 37 10.91 8.98 11.09
CA GLY A 37 10.55 8.93 9.68
C GLY A 37 9.05 9.09 9.43
N LEU A 38 8.70 9.51 8.24
CA LEU A 38 7.32 9.75 7.85
C LEU A 38 7.05 9.14 6.47
N HIS A 39 6.20 8.11 6.43
CA HIS A 39 5.52 7.66 5.22
C HIS A 39 4.26 8.49 5.05
N ILE A 40 4.32 9.44 4.12
CA ILE A 40 3.16 10.22 3.71
C ILE A 40 2.51 9.43 2.57
N LEU A 41 1.33 8.87 2.85
CA LEU A 41 0.50 8.20 1.84
C LEU A 41 0.20 9.16 0.68
N PRO A 42 -0.19 8.66 -0.51
CA PRO A 42 -0.16 9.45 -1.74
C PRO A 42 -0.82 10.83 -1.59
N PHE A 43 -0.01 11.87 -1.70
CA PHE A 43 -0.39 13.28 -1.50
C PHE A 43 -0.44 14.07 -2.82
N PHE A 44 -0.53 13.35 -3.94
CA PHE A 44 -0.62 13.91 -5.27
C PHE A 44 -2.08 14.06 -5.69
N PRO A 45 -2.39 14.96 -6.66
CA PRO A 45 -3.71 15.01 -7.26
C PRO A 45 -4.11 13.63 -7.79
N SER A 46 -5.29 13.17 -7.40
CA SER A 46 -5.74 11.81 -7.68
C SER A 46 -7.23 11.76 -8.03
N SER A 47 -7.61 10.84 -8.93
CA SER A 47 -9.01 10.67 -9.34
C SER A 47 -9.80 9.65 -8.52
N ALA A 48 -9.13 8.80 -7.74
CA ALA A 48 -9.77 7.71 -7.01
C ALA A 48 -8.84 7.10 -5.93
N ASP A 49 -9.41 6.16 -5.17
CA ASP A 49 -8.68 5.28 -4.24
C ASP A 49 -7.82 6.04 -3.21
N ARG A 50 -8.31 7.21 -2.75
CA ARG A 50 -7.67 8.06 -1.73
C ARG A 50 -6.18 8.32 -2.02
N GLY A 51 -5.85 8.64 -3.28
CA GLY A 51 -4.50 9.01 -3.70
C GLY A 51 -3.80 7.96 -4.59
N PHE A 52 -4.25 6.71 -4.58
CA PHE A 52 -3.64 5.62 -5.35
C PHE A 52 -4.01 5.61 -6.84
N ALA A 53 -4.77 6.59 -7.33
CA ALA A 53 -4.93 6.84 -8.77
C ALA A 53 -4.34 8.21 -9.13
N PRO A 54 -3.01 8.38 -9.13
CA PRO A 54 -2.38 9.69 -9.29
C PRO A 54 -2.55 10.21 -10.72
N ILE A 55 -2.93 11.48 -10.84
CA ILE A 55 -3.04 12.19 -12.12
C ILE A 55 -1.66 12.66 -12.59
N THR A 56 -0.84 13.12 -11.66
CA THR A 56 0.54 13.56 -11.88
C THR A 56 1.34 13.41 -10.58
N TYR A 57 2.67 13.24 -10.70
CA TYR A 57 3.60 13.26 -9.56
C TYR A 57 4.33 14.60 -9.42
N GLU A 58 4.10 15.54 -10.35
CA GLU A 58 4.88 16.78 -10.43
C GLU A 58 4.49 17.80 -9.37
N LYS A 59 3.26 17.73 -8.85
CA LYS A 59 2.74 18.64 -7.82
C LYS A 59 2.07 17.89 -6.67
N VAL A 60 2.13 18.49 -5.49
CA VAL A 60 1.31 18.11 -4.33
C VAL A 60 -0.14 18.53 -4.61
N ASP A 61 -1.12 17.78 -4.10
CA ASP A 61 -2.52 18.19 -4.17
C ASP A 61 -2.70 19.51 -3.40
N GLU A 62 -3.35 20.48 -4.04
CA GLU A 62 -3.54 21.82 -3.49
C GLU A 62 -4.36 21.81 -2.19
N ALA A 63 -5.18 20.77 -1.97
CA ALA A 63 -5.89 20.56 -0.72
C ALA A 63 -4.95 20.22 0.46
N PHE A 64 -3.81 19.56 0.17
CA PHE A 64 -2.85 19.12 1.18
C PHE A 64 -1.69 20.09 1.38
N GLY A 65 -1.33 20.86 0.35
CA GLY A 65 -0.29 21.88 0.43
C GLY A 65 0.62 21.90 -0.79
N THR A 66 1.92 22.08 -0.55
CA THR A 66 2.94 22.29 -1.59
C THR A 66 4.19 21.46 -1.33
N TRP A 67 5.09 21.40 -2.32
CA TRP A 67 6.41 20.81 -2.12
C TRP A 67 7.23 21.54 -1.04
N ASP A 68 6.97 22.82 -0.77
CA ASP A 68 7.64 23.55 0.32
C ASP A 68 7.23 23.02 1.69
N ASP A 69 5.97 22.61 1.85
CA ASP A 69 5.48 21.97 3.08
C ASP A 69 6.14 20.59 3.28
N ILE A 70 6.34 19.83 2.19
CA ILE A 70 7.13 18.59 2.21
C ILE A 70 8.60 18.86 2.56
N GLN A 71 9.22 19.90 2.00
CA GLN A 71 10.59 20.29 2.38
C GLN A 71 10.69 20.71 3.84
N ALA A 72 9.63 21.31 4.40
CA ALA A 72 9.58 21.66 5.81
C ALA A 72 9.54 20.42 6.72
N LEU A 73 8.83 19.36 6.33
CA LEU A 73 8.82 18.06 7.02
C LEU A 73 10.17 17.33 6.91
N ARG A 74 10.81 17.40 5.73
CA ARG A 74 12.11 16.76 5.46
C ARG A 74 13.23 17.20 6.42
N LYS A 75 13.13 18.40 6.99
CA LYS A 75 14.13 18.91 7.95
C LYS A 75 14.23 18.06 9.21
N ASP A 76 13.11 17.47 9.62
CA ASP A 76 12.98 16.77 10.90
C ASP A 76 12.81 15.25 10.71
N PHE A 77 12.31 14.80 9.56
CA PHE A 77 11.98 13.41 9.27
C PHE A 77 12.61 12.91 7.97
N TYR A 78 13.06 11.65 7.95
CA TYR A 78 13.31 10.99 6.66
C TYR A 78 11.98 10.56 6.04
N LEU A 79 11.80 10.86 4.75
CA LEU A 79 10.49 10.72 4.11
C LEU A 79 10.41 9.45 3.26
N MET A 80 9.27 8.77 3.32
CA MET A 80 8.87 7.73 2.39
C MET A 80 7.69 8.24 1.56
N PHE A 81 7.79 8.11 0.24
CA PHE A 81 6.72 8.41 -0.71
C PHE A 81 6.30 7.14 -1.45
N ASP A 82 5.05 7.14 -1.91
CA ASP A 82 4.53 6.12 -2.82
C ASP A 82 4.85 6.44 -4.28
N PHE A 83 5.21 5.41 -5.02
CA PHE A 83 5.17 5.40 -6.48
C PHE A 83 4.30 4.25 -6.96
N MET A 84 3.14 4.58 -7.54
CA MET A 84 2.22 3.63 -8.19
C MET A 84 2.83 3.20 -9.51
N ILE A 85 3.86 2.35 -9.43
CA ILE A 85 4.63 1.86 -10.58
C ILE A 85 3.78 0.99 -11.52
N ASN A 86 2.72 0.37 -10.99
CA ASN A 86 1.84 -0.49 -11.75
C ASN A 86 0.86 0.29 -12.64
N HIS A 87 0.38 1.45 -12.21
CA HIS A 87 -0.77 2.09 -12.83
C HIS A 87 -0.76 3.62 -12.65
N ILE A 88 -1.51 4.33 -13.49
CA ILE A 88 -1.73 5.77 -13.40
C ILE A 88 -3.21 6.11 -13.58
N SER A 89 -3.63 7.30 -13.13
CA SER A 89 -5.01 7.75 -13.33
C SER A 89 -5.42 7.74 -14.79
N ARG A 90 -6.65 7.30 -15.05
CA ARG A 90 -7.36 7.48 -16.32
C ARG A 90 -7.44 8.96 -16.74
N GLN A 91 -7.38 9.89 -15.80
CA GLN A 91 -7.41 11.33 -16.04
C GLN A 91 -6.02 11.93 -16.26
N SER A 92 -4.95 11.13 -16.22
CA SER A 92 -3.60 11.61 -16.52
C SER A 92 -3.47 12.12 -17.95
N ILE A 93 -2.58 13.08 -18.16
CA ILE A 93 -2.28 13.63 -19.50
C ILE A 93 -1.88 12.52 -20.49
N PHE A 94 -1.18 11.49 -20.01
CA PHE A 94 -0.74 10.36 -20.81
C PHE A 94 -1.93 9.55 -21.35
N PHE A 95 -2.90 9.23 -20.49
CA PHE A 95 -4.05 8.43 -20.91
C PHE A 95 -5.05 9.25 -21.72
N GLN A 96 -5.24 10.53 -21.38
CA GLN A 96 -6.10 11.42 -22.16
C GLN A 96 -5.57 11.64 -23.58
N ASP A 97 -4.25 11.82 -23.76
CA ASP A 97 -3.65 11.90 -25.09
C ASP A 97 -3.77 10.56 -25.85
N PHE A 98 -3.59 9.42 -25.16
CA PHE A 98 -3.85 8.10 -25.74
C PHE A 98 -5.30 7.92 -26.19
N LEU A 99 -6.30 8.36 -25.43
CA LEU A 99 -7.71 8.32 -25.85
C LEU A 99 -8.00 9.22 -27.06
N ALA A 100 -7.35 10.39 -27.11
CA ALA A 100 -7.53 11.36 -28.18
C ALA A 100 -6.86 10.95 -29.50
N ARG A 101 -5.68 10.31 -29.43
CA ARG A 101 -4.81 10.08 -30.61
C ARG A 101 -4.53 8.61 -30.89
N LYS A 102 -4.92 7.71 -30.00
CA LYS A 102 -4.76 6.26 -30.12
C LYS A 102 -3.34 5.87 -30.52
N ASP A 103 -3.14 5.30 -31.71
CA ASP A 103 -1.85 4.79 -32.19
C ASP A 103 -0.86 5.92 -32.55
N GLU A 104 -1.34 7.15 -32.76
CA GLU A 104 -0.50 8.34 -32.98
C GLU A 104 -0.03 9.00 -31.67
N SER A 105 -0.54 8.56 -30.53
CA SER A 105 -0.11 9.07 -29.23
C SER A 105 1.34 8.62 -28.95
N PRO A 106 2.25 9.50 -28.49
CA PRO A 106 3.55 9.09 -27.98
C PRO A 106 3.43 8.13 -26.78
N TYR A 107 2.28 8.11 -26.11
CA TYR A 107 1.98 7.26 -24.96
C TYR A 107 1.22 5.98 -25.34
N ALA A 108 1.00 5.70 -26.63
CA ALA A 108 0.24 4.52 -27.06
C ALA A 108 0.79 3.20 -26.50
N LYS A 109 2.12 3.08 -26.42
CA LYS A 109 2.81 1.90 -25.87
C LYS A 109 2.93 1.91 -24.35
N MET A 110 2.54 3.00 -23.69
CA MET A 110 2.59 3.14 -22.23
C MET A 110 1.53 2.28 -21.55
N PHE A 111 0.43 1.98 -22.23
CA PHE A 111 -0.71 1.23 -21.68
C PHE A 111 -0.78 -0.17 -22.26
N ILE A 112 -1.33 -1.09 -21.48
CA ILE A 112 -1.43 -2.50 -21.85
C ILE A 112 -2.78 -2.75 -22.54
N ARG A 113 -2.76 -3.04 -23.84
CA ARG A 113 -3.97 -3.38 -24.61
C ARG A 113 -4.13 -4.89 -24.64
N TYR A 114 -5.33 -5.39 -24.39
CA TYR A 114 -5.60 -6.83 -24.43
C TYR A 114 -5.19 -7.45 -25.76
N ARG A 115 -5.44 -6.72 -26.86
CA ARG A 115 -5.09 -7.17 -28.21
C ARG A 115 -3.60 -7.42 -28.44
N ASP A 116 -2.74 -6.81 -27.64
CA ASP A 116 -1.28 -6.94 -27.78
C ASP A 116 -0.73 -8.13 -26.98
N ILE A 117 -1.49 -8.64 -25.98
CA ILE A 117 -1.10 -9.81 -25.17
C ILE A 117 -1.52 -11.11 -25.86
N TRP A 118 -2.71 -11.13 -26.47
CA TRP A 118 -3.30 -12.34 -27.04
C TRP A 118 -3.46 -12.21 -28.56
N PRO A 119 -2.97 -13.20 -29.36
CA PRO A 119 -3.01 -13.15 -30.83
C PRO A 119 -4.40 -12.92 -31.44
N CYS A 120 -5.47 -13.33 -30.75
CA CYS A 120 -6.85 -13.18 -31.21
C CYS A 120 -7.56 -11.96 -30.61
N GLY A 121 -6.87 -11.07 -29.91
CA GLY A 121 -7.48 -9.90 -29.27
C GLY A 121 -7.91 -10.11 -27.82
N GLU A 122 -8.14 -11.36 -27.40
CA GLU A 122 -8.81 -11.73 -26.15
C GLU A 122 -8.20 -12.99 -25.51
N PRO A 123 -8.21 -13.11 -24.17
CA PRO A 123 -7.86 -14.34 -23.49
C PRO A 123 -8.92 -15.43 -23.69
N THR A 124 -8.48 -16.67 -23.75
CA THR A 124 -9.36 -17.83 -23.51
C THR A 124 -9.85 -17.85 -22.06
N LYS A 125 -10.93 -18.59 -21.76
CA LYS A 125 -11.41 -18.77 -20.38
C LYS A 125 -10.31 -19.32 -19.46
N GLN A 126 -9.52 -20.29 -19.94
CA GLN A 126 -8.43 -20.87 -19.17
C GLN A 126 -7.34 -19.85 -18.84
N GLU A 127 -6.90 -19.06 -19.83
CA GLU A 127 -5.91 -17.99 -19.59
C GLU A 127 -6.45 -16.92 -18.64
N LEU A 128 -7.73 -16.55 -18.78
CA LEU A 128 -8.36 -15.60 -17.89
C LEU A 128 -8.47 -16.14 -16.46
N ASP A 129 -8.78 -17.41 -16.26
CA ASP A 129 -8.88 -18.05 -14.94
C ASP A 129 -7.52 -18.25 -14.27
N MET A 130 -6.43 -18.27 -15.03
CA MET A 130 -5.07 -18.29 -14.49
C MET A 130 -4.62 -16.95 -13.91
N ILE A 131 -5.13 -15.82 -14.41
CA ILE A 131 -4.73 -14.49 -13.94
C ILE A 131 -5.10 -14.34 -12.46
N TYR A 132 -4.13 -13.88 -11.66
CA TYR A 132 -4.37 -13.50 -10.27
C TYR A 132 -5.23 -12.24 -10.23
N LYS A 133 -6.52 -12.40 -9.91
CA LYS A 133 -7.51 -11.31 -9.93
C LYS A 133 -7.69 -10.70 -8.55
N ARG A 134 -7.66 -9.37 -8.48
CA ARG A 134 -8.08 -8.58 -7.31
C ARG A 134 -9.55 -8.19 -7.34
N LYS A 135 -10.32 -8.55 -8.38
CA LYS A 135 -11.75 -8.22 -8.50
C LYS A 135 -12.54 -9.39 -9.08
N PRO A 136 -13.84 -9.51 -8.80
CA PRO A 136 -14.67 -10.61 -9.29
C PRO A 136 -14.94 -10.58 -10.81
N ARG A 137 -14.31 -9.66 -11.54
CA ARG A 137 -14.41 -9.50 -13.00
C ARG A 137 -13.03 -9.55 -13.65
N PRO A 138 -12.95 -9.78 -14.97
CA PRO A 138 -11.69 -9.69 -15.71
C PRO A 138 -10.98 -8.34 -15.51
N PRO A 139 -9.63 -8.31 -15.52
CA PRO A 139 -8.86 -7.09 -15.25
C PRO A 139 -8.75 -6.18 -16.49
N TYR A 140 -9.88 -5.70 -17.00
CA TYR A 140 -9.92 -4.69 -18.05
C TYR A 140 -10.99 -3.62 -17.82
N VAL A 141 -10.79 -2.50 -18.50
CA VAL A 141 -11.82 -1.49 -18.78
C VAL A 141 -11.95 -1.35 -20.30
N THR A 142 -13.19 -1.22 -20.78
CA THR A 142 -13.44 -0.87 -22.18
C THR A 142 -13.41 0.65 -22.32
N VAL A 143 -12.59 1.15 -23.24
CA VAL A 143 -12.48 2.58 -23.53
C VAL A 143 -12.89 2.86 -24.97
N GLU A 144 -13.47 4.04 -25.16
CA GLU A 144 -13.81 4.59 -26.47
C GLU A 144 -12.76 5.66 -26.82
N PHE A 145 -12.20 5.56 -28.01
CA PHE A 145 -11.24 6.52 -28.56
C PHE A 145 -11.96 7.62 -29.33
N ALA A 146 -11.28 8.75 -29.57
CA ALA A 146 -11.85 9.86 -30.33
C ALA A 146 -12.22 9.52 -31.79
N ASP A 147 -11.65 8.44 -32.34
CA ASP A 147 -12.00 7.92 -33.67
C ASP A 147 -13.30 7.07 -33.68
N GLY A 148 -13.97 6.94 -32.52
CA GLY A 148 -15.19 6.14 -32.33
C GLY A 148 -14.96 4.64 -32.16
N THR A 149 -13.70 4.18 -32.17
CA THR A 149 -13.39 2.78 -31.91
C THR A 149 -13.32 2.48 -30.42
N THR A 150 -13.51 1.21 -30.04
CA THR A 150 -13.44 0.77 -28.65
C THR A 150 -12.41 -0.33 -28.47
N GLU A 151 -11.68 -0.32 -27.35
CA GLU A 151 -10.76 -1.40 -26.99
C GLU A 151 -10.74 -1.70 -25.49
N LYS A 152 -10.24 -2.89 -25.16
CA LYS A 152 -10.00 -3.32 -23.77
C LYS A 152 -8.58 -2.98 -23.36
N ILE A 153 -8.46 -2.16 -22.32
CA ILE A 153 -7.19 -1.79 -21.69
C ILE A 153 -7.11 -2.49 -20.35
N TRP A 154 -5.93 -3.02 -20.02
CA TRP A 154 -5.70 -3.69 -18.76
C TRP A 154 -5.89 -2.73 -17.58
N CYS A 155 -6.63 -3.21 -16.60
CA CYS A 155 -6.97 -2.50 -15.38
C CYS A 155 -7.12 -3.52 -14.25
N THR A 156 -6.10 -3.63 -13.40
CA THR A 156 -6.01 -4.62 -12.32
C THR A 156 -6.97 -4.26 -11.17
N PHE A 157 -7.02 -2.98 -10.80
CA PHE A 157 -7.75 -2.45 -9.66
C PHE A 157 -9.05 -1.74 -10.11
N SER A 158 -9.24 -0.47 -9.75
CA SER A 158 -10.39 0.36 -10.14
C SER A 158 -10.28 0.85 -11.59
N ASP A 159 -11.40 1.17 -12.23
CA ASP A 159 -11.42 1.66 -13.63
C ASP A 159 -10.75 3.04 -13.82
N GLU A 160 -10.41 3.71 -12.72
CA GLU A 160 -9.60 4.92 -12.70
C GLU A 160 -8.09 4.63 -12.68
N GLN A 161 -7.67 3.39 -12.43
CA GLN A 161 -6.27 2.95 -12.38
C GLN A 161 -5.95 2.13 -13.64
N ILE A 162 -5.27 2.76 -14.60
CA ILE A 162 -4.89 2.14 -15.87
C ILE A 162 -3.47 1.58 -15.75
N ASP A 163 -3.29 0.29 -16.02
CA ASP A 163 -2.01 -0.38 -15.87
C ASP A 163 -0.99 0.05 -16.94
N LEU A 164 0.24 0.24 -16.48
CA LEU A 164 1.39 0.64 -17.28
C LEU A 164 2.10 -0.57 -17.85
N ASN A 165 2.47 -0.50 -19.12
CA ASN A 165 3.34 -1.45 -19.79
C ASN A 165 4.80 -1.16 -19.43
N VAL A 166 5.27 -1.71 -18.32
CA VAL A 166 6.64 -1.50 -17.78
C VAL A 166 7.77 -1.97 -18.70
N THR A 167 7.45 -2.74 -19.74
CA THR A 167 8.44 -3.20 -20.74
C THR A 167 8.70 -2.18 -21.85
N SER A 168 7.82 -1.19 -22.03
CA SER A 168 7.96 -0.19 -23.09
C SER A 168 8.98 0.90 -22.72
N GLU A 169 9.66 1.44 -23.72
CA GLU A 169 10.65 2.51 -23.54
C GLU A 169 10.02 3.80 -22.98
N VAL A 170 8.81 4.14 -23.44
CA VAL A 170 8.06 5.31 -22.94
C VAL A 170 7.75 5.17 -21.45
N THR A 171 7.31 3.97 -21.00
CA THR A 171 7.04 3.72 -19.59
C THR A 171 8.33 3.67 -18.77
N ARG A 172 9.40 3.06 -19.26
CA ARG A 172 10.70 3.07 -18.56
C ARG A 172 11.24 4.48 -18.38
N THR A 173 11.07 5.35 -19.38
CA THR A 173 11.42 6.77 -19.28
C THR A 173 10.56 7.48 -18.23
N PHE A 174 9.25 7.25 -18.24
CA PHE A 174 8.34 7.79 -17.23
C PHE A 174 8.71 7.34 -15.80
N ILE A 175 8.98 6.04 -15.60
CA ILE A 175 9.41 5.49 -14.31
C ILE A 175 10.70 6.15 -13.86
N LYS A 176 11.72 6.20 -14.73
CA LYS A 176 13.00 6.83 -14.42
C LYS A 176 12.81 8.28 -13.96
N ASN A 177 12.15 9.10 -14.79
CA ASN A 177 11.97 10.52 -14.51
C ASN A 177 11.17 10.73 -13.21
N THR A 178 10.17 9.90 -12.94
CA THR A 178 9.37 9.99 -11.71
C THR A 178 10.20 9.65 -10.48
N LEU A 179 10.98 8.55 -10.53
CA LEU A 179 11.85 8.15 -9.43
C LEU A 179 12.92 9.22 -9.14
N GLU A 180 13.58 9.75 -10.18
CA GLU A 180 14.56 10.84 -10.06
C GLU A 180 13.91 12.08 -9.43
N TYR A 181 12.73 12.48 -9.93
CA TYR A 181 12.00 13.63 -9.41
C TYR A 181 11.62 13.47 -7.92
N LEU A 182 11.08 12.32 -7.53
CA LEU A 182 10.72 12.06 -6.13
C LEU A 182 11.96 12.06 -5.21
N ALA A 183 13.09 11.54 -5.69
CA ALA A 183 14.36 11.56 -4.97
C ALA A 183 14.89 13.01 -4.80
N GLU A 184 14.85 13.83 -5.86
CA GLU A 184 15.22 15.25 -5.80
C GLU A 184 14.33 16.03 -4.83
N LYS A 185 13.03 15.72 -4.81
CA LYS A 185 12.06 16.28 -3.86
C LYS A 185 12.20 15.74 -2.44
N GLY A 186 13.12 14.83 -2.19
CA GLY A 186 13.56 14.47 -0.85
C GLY A 186 12.98 13.18 -0.28
N ALA A 187 12.49 12.29 -1.12
CA ALA A 187 12.30 10.90 -0.73
C ALA A 187 13.64 10.33 -0.22
N SER A 188 13.63 9.71 0.95
CA SER A 188 14.72 8.85 1.43
C SER A 188 14.48 7.39 1.07
N LEU A 189 13.22 7.03 0.85
CA LEU A 189 12.74 5.70 0.52
C LEU A 189 11.51 5.83 -0.38
N ILE A 190 11.38 4.99 -1.40
CA ILE A 190 10.21 4.97 -2.27
C ILE A 190 9.52 3.62 -2.14
N ARG A 191 8.26 3.63 -1.70
CA ARG A 191 7.39 2.45 -1.70
C ARG A 191 6.92 2.19 -3.12
N LEU A 192 7.20 1.00 -3.65
CA LEU A 192 6.71 0.58 -4.97
C LEU A 192 5.37 -0.13 -4.77
N ASP A 193 4.29 0.61 -4.99
CA ASP A 193 2.93 0.13 -4.81
C ASP A 193 2.55 -0.92 -5.87
N ALA A 194 1.92 -2.02 -5.42
CA ALA A 194 1.40 -3.06 -6.31
C ALA A 194 2.44 -3.62 -7.29
N VAL A 195 3.72 -3.62 -6.92
CA VAL A 195 4.84 -3.93 -7.84
C VAL A 195 4.77 -5.35 -8.40
N ALA A 196 4.25 -6.30 -7.62
CA ALA A 196 4.04 -7.68 -8.06
C ALA A 196 3.08 -7.79 -9.27
N TYR A 197 2.21 -6.80 -9.51
CA TYR A 197 1.28 -6.81 -10.63
C TYR A 197 1.87 -6.25 -11.92
N THR A 198 3.04 -5.61 -11.89
CA THR A 198 3.57 -4.81 -13.01
C THR A 198 3.78 -5.60 -14.30
N VAL A 199 4.25 -6.85 -14.21
CA VAL A 199 4.59 -7.68 -15.37
C VAL A 199 3.39 -8.53 -15.80
N LYS A 200 2.87 -8.26 -17.00
CA LYS A 200 1.77 -9.03 -17.62
C LYS A 200 2.34 -9.92 -18.72
N LYS A 201 2.21 -11.24 -18.56
CA LYS A 201 2.75 -12.23 -19.51
C LYS A 201 1.75 -13.34 -19.76
N ARG A 202 1.40 -13.55 -21.03
CA ARG A 202 0.52 -14.63 -21.46
C ARG A 202 1.05 -15.98 -20.97
N GLY A 203 0.14 -16.84 -20.49
CA GLY A 203 0.50 -18.17 -19.96
C GLY A 203 1.04 -18.14 -18.53
N THR A 204 0.98 -17.00 -17.84
CA THR A 204 1.32 -16.87 -16.41
C THR A 204 0.10 -16.35 -15.63
N ASN A 205 0.18 -16.33 -14.30
CA ASN A 205 -0.82 -15.69 -13.45
C ASN A 205 -0.70 -14.15 -13.40
N CYS A 206 0.29 -13.55 -14.09
CA CYS A 206 0.55 -12.10 -14.08
C CYS A 206 0.79 -11.51 -12.68
N PHE A 207 1.31 -12.32 -11.75
CA PHE A 207 1.70 -11.90 -10.41
C PHE A 207 3.13 -12.34 -10.13
N PHE A 208 3.99 -11.38 -9.79
CA PHE A 208 5.41 -11.56 -9.53
C PHE A 208 6.10 -12.40 -10.62
N VAL A 209 5.89 -12.05 -11.89
CA VAL A 209 6.37 -12.84 -13.03
C VAL A 209 7.88 -12.73 -13.18
N GLU A 210 8.56 -13.87 -13.19
CA GLU A 210 10.01 -13.97 -13.28
C GLU A 210 10.49 -14.43 -14.67
N PRO A 211 11.67 -13.95 -15.13
CA PRO A 211 12.62 -13.07 -14.42
C PRO A 211 12.30 -11.57 -14.47
N GLU A 212 11.31 -11.14 -15.27
CA GLU A 212 11.09 -9.72 -15.62
C GLU A 212 10.85 -8.79 -14.42
N ILE A 213 10.21 -9.27 -13.34
CA ILE A 213 10.05 -8.48 -12.11
C ILE A 213 11.38 -8.07 -11.51
N TRP A 214 12.41 -8.92 -11.60
CA TRP A 214 13.74 -8.62 -11.09
C TRP A 214 14.46 -7.58 -11.92
N GLU A 215 14.25 -7.59 -13.23
CA GLU A 215 14.80 -6.57 -14.14
C GLU A 215 14.19 -5.19 -13.85
N LEU A 216 12.89 -5.14 -13.53
CA LEU A 216 12.22 -3.90 -13.14
C LEU A 216 12.74 -3.38 -11.80
N LEU A 217 12.86 -4.25 -10.80
CA LEU A 217 13.35 -3.88 -9.47
C LEU A 217 14.80 -3.39 -9.50
N GLU A 218 15.67 -4.07 -10.28
CA GLU A 218 17.06 -3.65 -10.45
C GLU A 218 17.15 -2.31 -11.19
N PHE A 219 16.37 -2.13 -12.26
CA PHE A 219 16.27 -0.85 -12.95
C PHE A 219 15.89 0.30 -12.00
N CYS A 220 14.92 0.10 -11.11
CA CYS A 220 14.54 1.12 -10.13
C CYS A 220 15.68 1.43 -9.15
N ARG A 221 16.41 0.40 -8.69
CA ARG A 221 17.58 0.58 -7.81
C ARG A 221 18.72 1.32 -8.50
N GLU A 222 19.02 0.99 -9.75
CA GLU A 222 20.06 1.65 -10.54
C GLU A 222 19.75 3.13 -10.74
N VAL A 223 18.50 3.48 -11.05
CA VAL A 223 18.05 4.87 -11.19
C VAL A 223 18.21 5.66 -9.88
N LEU A 224 17.92 5.04 -8.74
CA LEU A 224 17.94 5.71 -7.44
C LEU A 224 19.32 5.68 -6.73
N ALA A 225 20.24 4.84 -7.19
CA ALA A 225 21.57 4.69 -6.59
C ALA A 225 22.35 6.02 -6.48
N PRO A 226 22.38 6.92 -7.49
CA PRO A 226 23.05 8.22 -7.38
C PRO A 226 22.48 9.13 -6.30
N TYR A 227 21.20 8.97 -5.96
CA TYR A 227 20.51 9.77 -4.94
C TYR A 227 20.64 9.15 -3.53
N GLY A 228 21.14 7.91 -3.44
CA GLY A 228 21.21 7.16 -2.19
C GLY A 228 19.82 6.93 -1.58
N VAL A 229 18.82 6.75 -2.44
CA VAL A 229 17.42 6.45 -2.09
C VAL A 229 17.20 4.95 -2.26
N GLU A 230 16.56 4.33 -1.28
CA GLU A 230 16.22 2.90 -1.31
C GLU A 230 14.79 2.70 -1.83
N ILE A 231 14.45 1.46 -2.19
CA ILE A 231 13.08 1.08 -2.54
C ILE A 231 12.51 0.07 -1.55
N LEU A 232 11.19 0.11 -1.37
CA LEU A 232 10.41 -0.83 -0.57
C LEU A 232 9.27 -1.40 -1.45
N PRO A 233 9.49 -2.55 -2.11
CA PRO A 233 8.46 -3.26 -2.86
C PRO A 233 7.33 -3.72 -1.93
N GLU A 234 6.09 -3.34 -2.23
CA GLU A 234 4.93 -3.90 -1.52
C GLU A 234 4.41 -5.15 -2.23
N VAL A 235 4.30 -6.25 -1.48
CA VAL A 235 3.83 -7.56 -1.98
C VAL A 235 3.01 -8.29 -0.90
N HIS A 236 1.69 -8.14 -0.93
CA HIS A 236 0.77 -8.98 -0.14
C HIS A 236 0.49 -10.33 -0.80
N GLU A 237 1.15 -11.39 -0.32
CA GLU A 237 0.97 -12.80 -0.70
C GLU A 237 1.81 -13.68 0.25
N HIS A 238 1.81 -15.01 0.08
CA HIS A 238 2.62 -15.96 0.84
C HIS A 238 4.03 -15.45 1.19
N TYR A 239 4.41 -15.55 2.48
CA TYR A 239 5.62 -14.94 3.06
C TYR A 239 6.95 -15.27 2.35
N SER A 240 6.99 -16.36 1.55
CA SER A 240 8.16 -16.70 0.73
C SER A 240 8.56 -15.60 -0.25
N PHE A 241 7.63 -14.76 -0.73
CA PHE A 241 7.98 -13.62 -1.58
C PHE A 241 8.81 -12.59 -0.83
N GLN A 242 8.47 -12.31 0.43
CA GLN A 242 9.25 -11.41 1.29
C GLN A 242 10.64 -12.00 1.59
N LEU A 243 10.72 -13.30 1.85
CA LEU A 243 12.03 -13.98 2.01
C LEU A 243 12.88 -13.85 0.73
N LYS A 244 12.28 -14.10 -0.44
CA LYS A 244 12.97 -14.05 -1.73
C LYS A 244 13.47 -12.64 -2.09
N LEU A 245 12.68 -11.60 -1.78
CA LEU A 245 13.09 -10.20 -1.93
C LEU A 245 14.25 -9.85 -0.99
N ALA A 246 14.14 -10.25 0.28
CA ALA A 246 15.16 -10.01 1.29
C ALA A 246 16.49 -10.70 0.99
N GLU A 247 16.47 -11.94 0.46
CA GLU A 247 17.67 -12.67 0.00
C GLU A 247 18.45 -11.90 -1.07
N ARG A 248 17.76 -11.06 -1.86
CA ARG A 248 18.37 -10.19 -2.88
C ARG A 248 18.68 -8.77 -2.36
N GLY A 249 18.54 -8.55 -1.06
CA GLY A 249 18.92 -7.31 -0.38
C GLY A 249 17.92 -6.17 -0.49
N TYR A 250 16.69 -6.43 -0.96
CA TYR A 250 15.61 -5.44 -0.95
C TYR A 250 15.05 -5.26 0.47
N TRP A 251 14.57 -4.05 0.79
CA TRP A 251 13.70 -3.87 1.95
C TRP A 251 12.36 -4.56 1.69
N VAL A 252 11.73 -5.07 2.74
CA VAL A 252 10.46 -5.79 2.69
C VAL A 252 9.54 -5.38 3.82
N TYR A 253 8.24 -5.63 3.68
CA TYR A 253 7.29 -5.52 4.78
C TYR A 253 7.21 -6.83 5.56
N ASP A 254 7.06 -6.74 6.88
CA ASP A 254 6.62 -7.85 7.71
C ASP A 254 5.09 -7.84 7.80
N PHE A 255 4.43 -8.36 6.76
CA PHE A 255 2.97 -8.52 6.74
C PHE A 255 2.48 -9.78 7.47
N ALA A 256 3.39 -10.68 7.87
CA ALA A 256 3.03 -11.84 8.68
C ALA A 256 2.84 -11.48 10.15
N LEU A 257 3.65 -10.56 10.67
CA LEU A 257 3.64 -10.16 12.08
C LEU A 257 2.26 -9.73 12.63
N PRO A 258 1.45 -8.90 11.93
CA PRO A 258 0.12 -8.49 12.41
C PRO A 258 -0.75 -9.67 12.87
N MET A 259 -0.95 -10.67 12.00
CA MET A 259 -1.79 -11.83 12.27
C MET A 259 -1.15 -12.80 13.27
N LEU A 260 0.18 -12.96 13.25
CA LEU A 260 0.90 -13.79 14.22
C LEU A 260 0.81 -13.24 15.64
N VAL A 261 0.86 -11.92 15.80
CA VAL A 261 0.69 -11.25 17.09
C VAL A 261 -0.75 -11.39 17.59
N LEU A 262 -1.75 -11.17 16.73
CA LEU A 262 -3.16 -11.43 17.09
C LEU A 262 -3.38 -12.88 17.53
N HIS A 263 -2.89 -13.84 16.75
CA HIS A 263 -2.95 -15.26 17.09
C HIS A 263 -2.32 -15.54 18.46
N THR A 264 -1.13 -14.97 18.71
CA THR A 264 -0.41 -15.14 19.97
C THR A 264 -1.21 -14.60 21.15
N LEU A 265 -1.78 -13.41 21.02
CA LEU A 265 -2.54 -12.75 22.08
C LEU A 265 -3.90 -13.43 22.34
N TYR A 266 -4.57 -13.96 21.31
CA TYR A 266 -5.83 -14.67 21.49
C TYR A 266 -5.67 -16.08 22.03
N SER A 267 -4.64 -16.80 21.59
CA SER A 267 -4.43 -18.20 21.96
C SER A 267 -3.58 -18.38 23.21
N GLY A 268 -2.77 -17.38 23.58
CA GLY A 268 -1.73 -17.49 24.61
C GLY A 268 -0.51 -18.31 24.17
N SER A 269 -0.43 -18.72 22.89
CA SER A 269 0.66 -19.53 22.35
C SER A 269 1.67 -18.68 21.59
N THR A 270 2.95 -18.75 21.97
CA THR A 270 4.03 -18.02 21.29
C THR A 270 4.73 -18.85 20.20
N THR A 271 4.36 -20.12 20.01
CA THR A 271 5.08 -21.07 19.15
C THR A 271 5.26 -20.57 17.72
N ARG A 272 4.18 -20.01 17.13
CA ARG A 272 4.16 -19.52 15.75
C ARG A 272 4.96 -18.23 15.58
N LEU A 273 4.80 -17.31 16.52
CA LEU A 273 5.58 -16.06 16.55
C LEU A 273 7.08 -16.35 16.73
N VAL A 274 7.46 -17.24 17.65
CA VAL A 274 8.87 -17.62 17.86
C VAL A 274 9.46 -18.27 16.60
N HIS A 275 8.68 -19.09 15.89
CA HIS A 275 9.14 -19.64 14.61
C HIS A 275 9.38 -18.53 13.58
N TRP A 276 8.43 -17.61 13.39
CA TRP A 276 8.59 -16.47 12.48
C TRP A 276 9.82 -15.61 12.84
N LEU A 277 10.01 -15.26 14.12
CA LEU A 277 11.17 -14.47 14.58
C LEU A 277 12.53 -15.14 14.30
N ARG A 278 12.57 -16.46 14.08
CA ARG A 278 13.79 -17.18 13.67
C ARG A 278 14.05 -17.05 12.17
N ILE A 279 13.02 -17.00 11.35
CA ILE A 279 13.14 -17.06 9.88
C ILE A 279 12.87 -15.73 9.16
N CYS A 280 12.24 -14.76 9.83
CA CYS A 280 11.87 -13.48 9.23
C CYS A 280 13.12 -12.71 8.71
N PRO A 281 12.96 -11.95 7.62
CA PRO A 281 13.99 -11.03 7.15
C PRO A 281 14.46 -10.07 8.26
N ARG A 282 15.74 -9.70 8.27
CA ARG A 282 16.25 -8.66 9.20
C ARG A 282 16.19 -7.26 8.59
N LYS A 283 16.22 -7.17 7.25
CA LYS A 283 16.07 -5.92 6.48
C LYS A 283 14.59 -5.71 6.14
N GLN A 284 13.77 -5.41 7.14
CA GLN A 284 12.32 -5.28 6.99
C GLN A 284 11.72 -4.07 7.71
N PHE A 285 10.53 -3.67 7.29
CA PHE A 285 9.65 -2.77 8.00
C PHE A 285 8.55 -3.56 8.69
N THR A 286 8.51 -3.52 10.02
CA THR A 286 7.49 -4.24 10.79
C THR A 286 6.24 -3.38 10.94
N THR A 287 5.06 -3.96 10.76
CA THR A 287 3.76 -3.27 10.93
C THR A 287 2.85 -4.07 11.87
N LEU A 288 1.83 -3.41 12.42
CA LEU A 288 0.65 -4.09 12.99
C LEU A 288 -0.58 -3.69 12.19
N ASP A 289 -0.70 -2.38 11.94
CA ASP A 289 -1.68 -1.72 11.11
C ASP A 289 -1.01 -0.98 9.95
N THR A 290 -1.77 -0.84 8.87
CA THR A 290 -1.44 -0.02 7.71
C THR A 290 -2.70 0.74 7.27
N HIS A 291 -2.64 1.40 6.12
CA HIS A 291 -3.82 2.01 5.50
C HIS A 291 -4.75 0.99 4.83
N ASP A 292 -4.32 -0.26 4.66
CA ASP A 292 -5.10 -1.38 4.15
C ASP A 292 -5.60 -2.28 5.29
N GLY A 293 -6.25 -3.40 4.95
CA GLY A 293 -6.73 -4.34 5.95
C GLY A 293 -5.63 -5.29 6.46
N ILE A 294 -5.93 -6.02 7.54
CA ILE A 294 -5.02 -7.01 8.13
C ILE A 294 -4.96 -8.24 7.22
N GLY A 295 -3.77 -8.53 6.66
CA GLY A 295 -3.56 -9.59 5.68
C GLY A 295 -3.61 -11.00 6.25
N VAL A 296 -4.59 -11.79 5.79
CA VAL A 296 -4.77 -13.21 6.17
C VAL A 296 -3.90 -14.14 5.33
N VAL A 297 -3.73 -13.81 4.05
CA VAL A 297 -2.93 -14.62 3.12
C VAL A 297 -1.44 -14.65 3.51
N ASP A 298 -0.96 -13.60 4.15
CA ASP A 298 0.45 -13.41 4.51
C ASP A 298 0.96 -14.42 5.57
N VAL A 299 0.04 -15.08 6.30
CA VAL A 299 0.36 -16.09 7.32
C VAL A 299 0.04 -17.52 6.89
N LYS A 300 -0.30 -17.74 5.62
CA LYS A 300 -0.47 -19.09 5.08
C LYS A 300 0.82 -19.89 5.27
N ASP A 301 0.67 -21.15 5.70
CA ASP A 301 1.74 -22.08 6.08
C ASP A 301 2.61 -21.67 7.29
N LEU A 302 2.45 -20.44 7.82
CA LEU A 302 2.96 -20.06 9.15
C LEU A 302 1.98 -20.47 10.25
N LEU A 303 0.68 -20.26 10.01
CA LEU A 303 -0.43 -20.76 10.80
C LEU A 303 -1.14 -21.90 10.05
N THR A 304 -1.75 -22.84 10.76
CA THR A 304 -2.67 -23.81 10.15
C THR A 304 -3.97 -23.14 9.74
N ASP A 305 -4.71 -23.72 8.79
CA ASP A 305 -6.02 -23.22 8.39
C ASP A 305 -6.99 -23.08 9.59
N GLU A 306 -6.92 -24.02 10.55
CA GLU A 306 -7.71 -23.95 11.79
C GLU A 306 -7.28 -22.77 12.69
N GLU A 307 -5.97 -22.54 12.86
CA GLU A 307 -5.45 -21.41 13.63
C GLU A 307 -5.83 -20.08 12.96
N ILE A 308 -5.82 -20.00 11.63
CA ILE A 308 -6.26 -18.84 10.86
C ILE A 308 -7.74 -18.57 11.07
N GLU A 309 -8.61 -19.56 10.86
CA GLU A 309 -10.06 -19.39 11.03
C GLU A 309 -10.41 -19.02 12.47
N ARG A 310 -9.79 -19.66 13.47
CA ARG A 310 -10.00 -19.32 14.88
C ARG A 310 -9.56 -17.89 15.19
N THR A 311 -8.44 -17.44 14.64
CA THR A 311 -7.95 -16.05 14.82
C THR A 311 -8.92 -15.05 14.19
N LYS A 312 -9.47 -15.36 13.00
CA LYS A 312 -10.51 -14.56 12.35
C LYS A 312 -11.79 -14.50 13.19
N GLU A 313 -12.24 -15.63 13.72
CA GLU A 313 -13.43 -15.69 14.59
C GLU A 313 -13.26 -14.87 15.86
N TYR A 314 -12.07 -14.90 16.49
CA TYR A 314 -11.78 -14.03 17.63
C TYR A 314 -11.79 -12.55 17.24
N LEU A 315 -11.19 -12.18 16.11
CA LEU A 315 -11.25 -10.80 15.61
C LEU A 315 -12.70 -10.34 15.42
N TYR A 316 -13.56 -11.15 14.79
CA TYR A 316 -14.97 -10.79 14.59
C TYR A 316 -15.83 -10.83 15.85
N SER A 317 -15.46 -11.62 16.88
CA SER A 317 -16.23 -11.72 18.12
C SER A 317 -15.78 -10.76 19.22
N ARG A 318 -14.51 -10.34 19.21
CA ARG A 318 -13.92 -9.42 20.21
C ARG A 318 -13.69 -8.03 19.66
N GLY A 319 -13.52 -7.88 18.34
CA GLY A 319 -13.50 -6.58 17.70
C GLY A 319 -14.89 -5.99 17.70
N ALA A 320 -15.18 -5.20 18.74
CA ALA A 320 -16.52 -4.94 19.27
C ALA A 320 -17.59 -4.47 18.26
N ASN A 321 -17.26 -4.12 17.02
CA ASN A 321 -18.20 -3.65 16.01
C ASN A 321 -17.88 -4.05 14.54
N VAL A 322 -16.94 -4.97 14.29
CA VAL A 322 -16.61 -5.34 12.88
C VAL A 322 -17.62 -6.34 12.34
N LYS A 323 -18.52 -5.86 11.49
CA LYS A 323 -19.36 -6.75 10.70
C LYS A 323 -18.53 -7.34 9.55
N ARG A 324 -18.64 -8.65 9.33
CA ARG A 324 -18.01 -9.35 8.19
C ARG A 324 -18.28 -8.66 6.85
N ILE A 325 -19.42 -7.99 6.71
CA ILE A 325 -19.84 -7.29 5.50
C ILE A 325 -18.86 -6.20 5.06
N TYR A 326 -18.15 -5.54 6.00
CA TYR A 326 -17.19 -4.48 5.67
C TYR A 326 -15.93 -5.00 4.95
N SER A 327 -15.67 -6.30 5.03
CA SER A 327 -14.58 -6.96 4.30
C SER A 327 -15.07 -7.62 2.99
N THR A 328 -16.27 -7.29 2.51
CA THR A 328 -16.86 -7.88 1.29
C THR A 328 -17.02 -6.85 0.17
N THR A 329 -17.31 -7.35 -1.04
CA THR A 329 -17.62 -6.53 -2.22
C THR A 329 -18.81 -5.58 -2.02
N ALA A 330 -19.69 -5.84 -1.05
CA ALA A 330 -20.79 -4.94 -0.69
C ALA A 330 -20.29 -3.58 -0.19
N TYR A 331 -19.05 -3.51 0.31
CA TYR A 331 -18.38 -2.28 0.76
C TYR A 331 -17.17 -1.95 -0.12
N ASN A 332 -17.28 -2.22 -1.42
CA ASN A 332 -16.23 -1.99 -2.42
C ASN A 332 -14.86 -2.58 -2.03
N ASN A 333 -14.85 -3.56 -1.12
CA ASN A 333 -13.64 -4.26 -0.73
C ASN A 333 -13.35 -5.33 -1.78
N LEU A 334 -12.33 -5.07 -2.57
CA LEU A 334 -11.88 -5.95 -3.65
C LEU A 334 -10.89 -7.00 -3.13
N ASP A 335 -10.22 -6.73 -2.00
CA ASP A 335 -9.31 -7.67 -1.36
C ASP A 335 -10.02 -8.59 -0.35
N ILE A 336 -10.42 -9.76 -0.80
CA ILE A 336 -11.05 -10.79 0.03
C ILE A 336 -10.08 -11.45 1.04
N TYR A 337 -8.79 -11.15 0.96
CA TYR A 337 -7.75 -11.75 1.78
C TYR A 337 -7.31 -10.87 2.95
N GLN A 338 -7.93 -9.70 3.10
CA GLN A 338 -7.67 -8.76 4.19
C GLN A 338 -8.91 -8.56 5.07
N ILE A 339 -8.69 -8.26 6.35
CA ILE A 339 -9.75 -7.94 7.30
C ILE A 339 -9.70 -6.45 7.63
N ASN A 340 -10.76 -5.74 7.30
CA ASN A 340 -10.90 -4.31 7.59
C ASN A 340 -11.28 -4.10 9.06
N CYS A 341 -10.31 -3.67 9.88
CA CYS A 341 -10.45 -3.40 11.30
C CYS A 341 -9.28 -2.53 11.76
N THR A 342 -9.48 -1.61 12.71
CA THR A 342 -8.33 -1.02 13.41
C THR A 342 -7.64 -2.07 14.26
N TYR A 343 -6.32 -1.98 14.42
CA TYR A 343 -5.59 -2.99 15.20
C TYR A 343 -5.94 -2.93 16.69
N TYR A 344 -6.18 -1.73 17.22
CA TYR A 344 -6.65 -1.52 18.59
C TYR A 344 -8.02 -2.18 18.82
N SER A 345 -8.97 -1.99 17.89
CA SER A 345 -10.26 -2.68 17.95
C SER A 345 -10.15 -4.18 17.71
N ALA A 346 -9.21 -4.68 16.90
CA ALA A 346 -9.01 -6.12 16.76
C ALA A 346 -8.74 -6.75 18.13
N LEU A 347 -7.93 -6.10 18.97
CA LEU A 347 -7.62 -6.55 20.33
C LEU A 347 -8.74 -6.30 21.37
N GLY A 348 -9.91 -5.85 20.91
CA GLY A 348 -11.07 -5.58 21.77
C GLY A 348 -10.95 -4.30 22.58
N ASN A 349 -10.29 -3.28 22.02
CA ASN A 349 -10.04 -1.99 22.67
C ASN A 349 -9.36 -2.16 24.05
N ASN A 350 -8.36 -3.05 24.12
CA ASN A 350 -7.66 -3.38 25.35
C ASN A 350 -6.24 -2.78 25.35
N ASP A 351 -6.02 -1.79 26.21
CA ASP A 351 -4.74 -1.05 26.33
C ASP A 351 -3.55 -1.97 26.57
N ASP A 352 -3.63 -2.87 27.55
CA ASP A 352 -2.53 -3.79 27.91
C ASP A 352 -2.15 -4.71 26.74
N ALA A 353 -3.14 -5.26 26.04
CA ALA A 353 -2.92 -6.11 24.88
C ALA A 353 -2.32 -5.32 23.71
N TYR A 354 -2.77 -4.08 23.51
CA TYR A 354 -2.28 -3.21 22.46
C TYR A 354 -0.83 -2.77 22.69
N LEU A 355 -0.51 -2.35 23.92
CA LEU A 355 0.85 -2.02 24.34
C LEU A 355 1.77 -3.23 24.23
N LEU A 356 1.31 -4.42 24.61
CA LEU A 356 2.07 -5.67 24.44
C LEU A 356 2.31 -5.98 22.95
N ALA A 357 1.31 -5.78 22.09
CA ALA A 357 1.47 -5.96 20.65
C ALA A 357 2.53 -5.02 20.06
N ARG A 358 2.48 -3.73 20.43
CA ARG A 358 3.49 -2.73 20.03
C ARG A 358 4.87 -3.04 20.59
N ALA A 359 4.97 -3.52 21.82
CA ALA A 359 6.24 -3.98 22.38
C ALA A 359 6.81 -5.16 21.57
N ILE A 360 5.99 -6.17 21.23
CA ILE A 360 6.42 -7.26 20.35
C ILE A 360 6.91 -6.72 19.00
N GLN A 361 6.17 -5.79 18.39
CA GLN A 361 6.58 -5.15 17.14
C GLN A 361 7.94 -4.46 17.26
N PHE A 362 8.13 -3.62 18.27
CA PHE A 362 9.36 -2.81 18.42
C PHE A 362 10.60 -3.64 18.79
N PHE A 363 10.41 -4.81 19.42
CA PHE A 363 11.48 -5.76 19.69
C PHE A 363 11.70 -6.77 18.56
N THR A 364 10.79 -6.83 17.57
CA THR A 364 10.99 -7.61 16.36
C THR A 364 12.07 -6.96 15.49
N PRO A 365 13.02 -7.73 14.92
CA PRO A 365 14.05 -7.17 14.04
C PRO A 365 13.44 -6.44 12.85
N GLY A 366 13.82 -5.18 12.65
CA GLY A 366 13.34 -4.36 11.54
C GLY A 366 13.12 -2.91 11.96
N ILE A 367 12.59 -2.11 11.05
CA ILE A 367 12.22 -0.71 11.31
C ILE A 367 10.71 -0.69 11.60
N PRO A 368 10.28 -0.29 12.82
CA PRO A 368 8.86 -0.26 13.14
C PRO A 368 8.14 0.88 12.44
N GLN A 369 7.06 0.53 11.74
CA GLN A 369 6.08 1.47 11.23
C GLN A 369 4.84 1.46 12.12
N VAL A 370 4.40 2.65 12.54
CA VAL A 370 3.19 2.86 13.31
C VAL A 370 2.22 3.64 12.45
N TYR A 371 1.03 3.08 12.18
CA TYR A 371 -0.01 3.80 11.45
C TYR A 371 -0.75 4.78 12.36
N TYR A 372 -1.13 5.95 11.84
CA TYR A 372 -1.65 7.05 12.66
C TYR A 372 -2.89 6.69 13.49
N VAL A 373 -3.80 5.85 12.97
CA VAL A 373 -4.96 5.38 13.75
C VAL A 373 -4.48 4.58 14.95
N GLY A 374 -3.51 3.70 14.77
CA GLY A 374 -2.91 2.95 15.86
C GLY A 374 -2.12 3.82 16.83
N LEU A 375 -1.38 4.81 16.33
CA LEU A 375 -0.64 5.77 17.17
C LEU A 375 -1.57 6.44 18.20
N LEU A 376 -2.84 6.66 17.84
CA LEU A 376 -3.86 7.28 18.68
C LEU A 376 -4.80 6.26 19.35
N ALA A 377 -4.45 4.97 19.33
CA ALA A 377 -5.29 3.87 19.82
C ALA A 377 -6.75 3.98 19.32
N GLY A 378 -6.89 4.28 18.03
CA GLY A 378 -8.15 4.57 17.37
C GLY A 378 -9.04 3.34 17.21
N GLU A 379 -10.33 3.52 17.48
CA GLU A 379 -11.34 2.49 17.29
C GLU A 379 -11.87 2.47 15.84
N ASN A 380 -12.62 1.43 15.50
CA ASN A 380 -13.30 1.33 14.21
C ASN A 380 -14.22 2.52 13.92
N ASP A 381 -13.98 3.21 12.81
CA ASP A 381 -14.82 4.30 12.34
C ASP A 381 -16.03 3.77 11.56
N ILE A 382 -17.06 3.39 12.33
CA ILE A 382 -18.31 2.85 11.78
C ILE A 382 -19.08 3.92 11.00
N GLU A 383 -18.99 5.18 11.39
CA GLU A 383 -19.71 6.27 10.71
C GLU A 383 -19.14 6.48 9.30
N LEU A 384 -17.82 6.56 9.18
CA LEU A 384 -17.16 6.78 7.89
C LEU A 384 -17.37 5.60 6.95
N VAL A 385 -17.16 4.36 7.39
CA VAL A 385 -17.35 3.17 6.52
C VAL A 385 -18.79 3.04 6.04
N GLU A 386 -19.78 3.39 6.87
CA GLU A 386 -21.19 3.39 6.49
C GLU A 386 -21.54 4.54 5.53
N LYS A 387 -20.87 5.70 5.68
CA LYS A 387 -21.06 6.86 4.79
C LYS A 387 -20.42 6.65 3.42
N THR A 388 -19.19 6.14 3.35
CA THR A 388 -18.44 6.01 2.10
C THR A 388 -18.69 4.69 1.37
N LYS A 389 -19.17 3.67 2.10
CA LYS A 389 -19.28 2.29 1.62
C LYS A 389 -17.94 1.75 1.09
N GLN A 390 -16.83 2.19 1.66
CA GLN A 390 -15.48 1.69 1.40
C GLN A 390 -14.96 0.96 2.63
N GLY A 391 -14.80 -0.36 2.56
CA GLY A 391 -14.48 -1.20 3.72
C GLY A 391 -13.25 -0.75 4.51
N ARG A 392 -12.19 -0.35 3.80
CA ARG A 392 -10.93 0.13 4.39
C ARG A 392 -11.10 1.43 5.19
N ASP A 393 -12.16 2.20 4.94
CA ASP A 393 -12.40 3.46 5.66
C ASP A 393 -12.68 3.26 7.16
N ILE A 394 -13.01 2.05 7.59
CA ILE A 394 -13.14 1.70 9.02
C ILE A 394 -11.85 1.96 9.82
N ASN A 395 -10.68 1.93 9.16
CA ASN A 395 -9.36 2.16 9.75
C ASN A 395 -8.69 3.40 9.16
N ARG A 396 -9.45 4.45 8.92
CA ARG A 396 -9.04 5.55 8.04
C ARG A 396 -9.64 6.90 8.45
N HIS A 397 -9.88 7.04 9.76
CA HIS A 397 -10.50 8.18 10.42
C HIS A 397 -9.76 9.51 10.12
N TYR A 398 -10.50 10.62 10.14
CA TYR A 398 -9.94 11.95 9.93
C TYR A 398 -9.85 12.68 11.28
N TYR A 399 -8.69 12.56 11.95
CA TYR A 399 -8.50 13.23 13.24
C TYR A 399 -8.26 14.73 13.04
N THR A 400 -9.09 15.55 13.69
CA THR A 400 -8.82 16.99 13.79
C THR A 400 -7.62 17.26 14.70
N VAL A 401 -7.04 18.48 14.65
CA VAL A 401 -5.95 18.85 15.55
C VAL A 401 -6.40 18.70 17.01
N GLU A 402 -7.61 19.16 17.32
CA GLU A 402 -8.21 19.09 18.65
C GLU A 402 -8.39 17.64 19.12
N GLU A 403 -8.86 16.76 18.23
CA GLU A 403 -9.07 15.35 18.55
C GLU A 403 -7.76 14.59 18.75
N VAL A 404 -6.70 14.91 17.98
CA VAL A 404 -5.36 14.37 18.25
C VAL A 404 -4.90 14.79 19.64
N GLU A 405 -5.02 16.07 19.98
CA GLU A 405 -4.62 16.60 21.28
C GLU A 405 -5.44 15.98 22.44
N GLU A 406 -6.73 15.73 22.23
CA GLU A 406 -7.58 15.02 23.20
C GLU A 406 -7.14 13.56 23.39
N ASN A 407 -6.88 12.83 22.30
CA ASN A 407 -6.46 11.42 22.37
C ASN A 407 -5.12 11.25 23.08
N LEU A 408 -4.21 12.24 23.03
CA LEU A 408 -2.94 12.22 23.75
C LEU A 408 -3.07 12.27 25.28
N HIS A 409 -4.27 12.57 25.80
CA HIS A 409 -4.54 12.48 27.24
C HIS A 409 -4.92 11.06 27.71
N ARG A 410 -5.11 10.12 26.78
CA ARG A 410 -5.38 8.71 27.11
C ARG A 410 -4.11 8.07 27.68
N PRO A 411 -4.24 7.09 28.59
CA PRO A 411 -3.09 6.43 29.21
C PRO A 411 -2.39 5.39 28.33
N VAL A 412 -2.85 5.19 27.09
CA VAL A 412 -2.44 4.14 26.14
C VAL A 412 -1.56 4.68 25.02
#